data_AF-A0A9D6RVI0-F1
#
_entry.id   AF-A0A9D6RVI0-F1
#
_cell.length_a   1.000
_cell.length_b   1.000
_cell.length_c   1.000
_cell.angle_alpha   90.00
_cell.angle_beta   90.00
_cell.angle_gamma   90.00
#
_symmetry.space_group_name_H-M   'P 1'
#
loop_
_entity.id
_entity.type
_entity.pdbx_description
1 polymer ?
#
loop_
_entity_poly.entity_id
_entity_poly.type
_entity_poly.pdbx_seq_one_letter_code
_entity_poly.pdbx_strand_id
1 'polypeptide(L)'
;MPAAAIPTDLQPYFDKGIQAYTQGSYEYAVDLLTFVLKQAPDATEARRYLRLAVQKQFAGNPPSTLSQLSLGLLTLPIRWWAVFLELQGKHAQATNLYERLLHVAPRSRALLMRMAMTLTRSGLEDAALQTYEELLAIDPNHLGALRKLARLAMKRGNDPQARQCFERILHLHPGDLEAQQSLRNLDALGTIKKGFSA
;
A
#
# COMPACT_ATOMS: atom_id res chain seq x y z
N MET A 1 -4.18 -8.04 14.38
CA MET A 1 -2.92 -7.72 15.07
C MET A 1 -2.81 -6.21 15.12
N PRO A 2 -2.37 -5.60 16.24
CA PRO A 2 -2.29 -4.16 16.34
C PRO A 2 -1.36 -3.62 15.25
N ALA A 3 -1.73 -2.50 14.63
CA ALA A 3 -0.88 -1.79 13.68
C ALA A 3 0.52 -1.64 14.31
N ALA A 4 1.58 -1.98 13.57
CA ALA A 4 2.95 -1.97 14.08
C ALA A 4 3.21 -0.64 14.81
N ALA A 5 3.32 -0.74 16.13
CA ALA A 5 3.33 0.41 17.02
C ALA A 5 4.63 1.18 16.83
N ILE A 6 4.50 2.50 16.66
CA ILE A 6 5.65 3.37 16.52
C ILE A 6 6.45 3.33 17.83
N PRO A 7 7.77 3.08 17.79
CA PRO A 7 8.62 3.07 18.98
C PRO A 7 8.46 4.35 19.80
N THR A 8 8.48 4.23 21.14
CA THR A 8 8.26 5.37 22.06
C THR A 8 9.24 6.52 21.81
N ASP A 9 10.45 6.22 21.38
CA ASP A 9 11.49 7.21 21.05
C ASP A 9 11.17 8.03 19.78
N LEU A 10 10.36 7.46 18.88
CA LEU A 10 9.96 8.06 17.61
C LEU A 10 8.56 8.69 17.62
N GLN A 11 7.74 8.38 18.63
CA GLN A 11 6.46 9.02 18.89
C GLN A 11 6.51 10.57 18.82
N PRO A 12 7.45 11.28 19.46
CA PRO A 12 7.47 12.74 19.41
C PRO A 12 7.73 13.29 17.99
N TYR A 13 8.47 12.55 17.15
CA TYR A 13 8.69 12.94 15.76
C TYR A 13 7.46 12.66 14.89
N PHE A 14 6.77 11.56 15.17
CA PHE A 14 5.51 11.22 14.51
C PHE A 14 4.41 12.23 14.84
N ASP A 15 4.23 12.58 16.11
CA ASP A 15 3.24 13.57 16.57
C ASP A 15 3.51 14.94 15.95
N LYS A 16 4.78 15.38 15.95
CA LYS A 16 5.19 16.61 15.26
C LYS A 16 4.93 16.55 13.75
N GLY A 17 5.15 15.39 13.12
CA GLY A 17 4.84 15.18 11.71
C GLY A 17 3.35 15.31 11.41
N ILE A 18 2.49 14.75 12.26
CA ILE A 18 1.04 14.90 12.15
C ILE A 18 0.61 16.35 12.40
N GLN A 19 1.18 17.00 13.41
CA GLN A 19 0.89 18.40 13.71
C GLN A 19 1.30 19.31 12.54
N ALA A 20 2.46 19.07 11.93
CA ALA A 20 2.88 19.79 10.73
C ALA A 20 1.92 19.55 9.56
N TYR A 21 1.41 18.32 9.40
CA TYR A 21 0.41 17.99 8.38
C TYR A 21 -0.91 18.74 8.59
N THR A 22 -1.41 18.82 9.84
CA THR A 22 -2.65 19.56 10.13
C THR A 22 -2.48 21.07 10.00
N GLN A 23 -1.27 21.58 10.24
CA GLN A 23 -0.90 22.98 10.02
C GLN A 23 -0.73 23.33 8.53
N GLY A 24 -0.77 22.35 7.62
CA GLY A 24 -0.58 22.58 6.17
C GLY A 24 0.89 22.67 5.75
N SER A 25 1.83 22.49 6.67
CA SER A 25 3.27 22.45 6.43
C SER A 25 3.69 21.08 5.89
N TYR A 26 3.22 20.73 4.70
CA TYR A 26 3.35 19.39 4.13
C TYR A 26 4.81 18.97 3.89
N GLU A 27 5.70 19.90 3.53
CA GLU A 27 7.12 19.62 3.29
C GLU A 27 7.82 19.19 4.59
N TYR A 28 7.60 19.93 5.67
CA TYR A 28 8.14 19.60 6.99
C TYR A 28 7.55 18.30 7.55
N ALA A 29 6.25 18.04 7.31
CA ALA A 29 5.62 16.78 7.66
C ALA A 29 6.26 15.60 6.92
N VAL A 30 6.57 15.76 5.62
CA VAL A 30 7.24 14.74 4.81
C VAL A 30 8.62 14.40 5.39
N ASP A 31 9.42 15.40 5.75
CA ASP A 31 10.76 15.17 6.29
C ASP A 31 10.73 14.40 7.62
N LEU A 32 9.88 14.82 8.55
CA LEU A 32 9.72 14.17 9.86
C LEU A 32 9.23 12.72 9.72
N LEU A 33 8.22 12.48 8.88
CA LEU A 33 7.67 11.14 8.69
C LEU A 33 8.63 10.22 7.94
N THR A 34 9.41 10.77 7.00
CA THR A 34 10.50 10.02 6.33
C THR A 34 11.58 9.62 7.32
N PHE A 35 11.90 10.49 8.28
CA PHE A 35 12.85 10.17 9.35
C PHE A 35 12.34 9.01 10.22
N VAL A 36 11.07 9.02 10.62
CA VAL A 36 10.44 7.93 11.38
C VAL A 36 10.53 6.61 10.59
N LEU A 37 10.20 6.61 9.30
CA LEU A 37 10.21 5.40 8.47
C LEU A 37 11.59 4.85 8.16
N LYS A 38 12.63 5.69 8.19
CA LYS A 38 14.01 5.21 8.09
C LYS A 38 14.42 4.36 9.29
N GLN A 39 13.90 4.67 10.48
CA GLN A 39 14.21 3.94 11.71
C GLN A 39 13.22 2.79 11.96
N ALA A 40 11.95 2.98 11.62
CA ALA A 40 10.88 2.00 11.78
C ALA A 40 10.18 1.77 10.41
N PRO A 41 10.71 0.90 9.54
CA PRO A 41 10.16 0.66 8.19
C PRO A 41 8.81 -0.07 8.19
N ASP A 42 8.44 -0.65 9.34
CA ASP A 42 7.21 -1.35 9.66
C ASP A 42 6.07 -0.42 10.12
N ALA A 43 6.40 0.82 10.53
CA ALA A 43 5.45 1.82 11.00
C ALA A 43 4.43 2.19 9.90
N THR A 44 3.32 1.46 9.89
CA THR A 44 2.29 1.56 8.83
C THR A 44 1.58 2.92 8.90
N GLU A 45 1.34 3.44 10.10
CA GLU A 45 0.71 4.74 10.30
C GLU A 45 1.59 5.90 9.80
N ALA A 46 2.90 5.88 10.12
CA ALA A 46 3.85 6.88 9.62
C ALA A 46 3.88 6.91 8.09
N ARG A 47 3.88 5.73 7.45
CA ARG A 47 3.84 5.59 5.99
C ARG A 47 2.54 6.14 5.40
N ARG A 48 1.41 5.94 6.06
CA ARG A 48 0.11 6.49 5.65
C ARG A 48 0.14 8.02 5.63
N TYR A 49 0.54 8.63 6.75
CA TYR A 49 0.56 10.09 6.88
C TYR A 49 1.56 10.73 5.92
N LEU A 50 2.70 10.08 5.68
CA LEU A 50 3.67 10.54 4.70
C LEU A 50 3.04 10.62 3.31
N ARG A 51 2.35 9.56 2.87
CA ARG A 51 1.68 9.53 1.57
C ARG A 51 0.58 10.59 1.45
N LEU A 52 -0.18 10.81 2.51
CA LEU A 52 -1.18 11.88 2.56
C LEU A 52 -0.55 13.27 2.46
N ALA A 53 0.54 13.52 3.19
CA ALA A 53 1.29 14.78 3.14
C ALA A 53 1.83 15.07 1.75
N VAL A 54 2.48 14.08 1.12
CA VAL A 54 2.93 14.17 -0.29
C VAL A 54 1.74 14.47 -1.21
N GLN A 55 0.64 13.73 -1.09
CA GLN A 55 -0.51 13.95 -1.96
C GLN A 55 -1.05 15.38 -1.86
N LYS A 56 -1.12 15.94 -0.65
CA LYS A 56 -1.55 17.33 -0.43
C LYS A 56 -0.54 18.35 -0.96
N GLN A 57 0.75 18.10 -0.80
CA GLN A 57 1.82 18.93 -1.36
C GLN A 57 1.69 19.06 -2.89
N PHE A 58 1.48 17.94 -3.60
CA PHE A 58 1.33 17.93 -5.06
C PHE A 58 -0.07 18.34 -5.55
N ALA A 59 -1.09 18.30 -4.69
CA ALA A 59 -2.43 18.79 -5.03
C ALA A 59 -2.47 20.33 -5.15
N GLY A 60 -1.62 21.05 -4.42
CA GLY A 60 -1.51 22.51 -4.48
C GLY A 60 -0.74 23.02 -5.71
N ASN A 61 0.22 22.26 -6.21
CA ASN A 61 1.05 22.61 -7.37
C ASN A 61 1.31 21.36 -8.23
N PRO A 62 0.44 21.01 -9.19
CA PRO A 62 0.74 19.94 -10.13
C PRO A 62 1.98 20.35 -10.95
N PRO A 63 3.04 19.54 -10.98
CA PRO A 63 4.23 19.84 -11.78
C PRO A 63 3.80 20.04 -13.24
N SER A 64 4.31 21.10 -13.90
CA SER A 64 4.08 21.36 -15.32
C SER A 64 4.50 20.15 -16.18
N THR A 65 3.90 19.95 -17.36
CA THR A 65 4.14 18.76 -18.22
C THR A 65 5.62 18.51 -18.51
N LEU A 66 6.41 19.58 -18.68
CA LEU A 66 7.86 19.51 -18.87
C LEU A 66 8.60 19.06 -17.60
N SER A 67 8.18 19.55 -16.42
CA SER A 67 8.73 19.09 -15.15
C SER A 67 8.32 17.65 -14.81
N GLN A 68 7.15 17.17 -15.26
CA GLN A 68 6.75 15.77 -15.14
C GLN A 68 7.61 14.85 -16.00
N LEU A 69 7.91 15.26 -17.24
CA LEU A 69 8.78 14.50 -18.13
C LEU A 69 10.22 14.45 -17.60
N SER A 70 10.74 15.56 -17.08
CA SER A 70 12.09 15.60 -16.49
C SER A 70 12.16 14.81 -15.18
N LEU A 71 11.16 14.89 -14.30
CA LEU A 71 11.04 14.02 -13.10
C LEU A 71 10.92 12.55 -13.49
N GLY A 72 10.16 12.25 -14.55
CA GLY A 72 10.02 10.91 -15.10
C GLY A 72 11.36 10.34 -15.54
N LEU A 73 12.16 11.10 -16.30
CA LEU A 73 13.50 10.69 -16.71
C LEU A 73 14.46 10.52 -15.51
N LEU A 74 14.43 11.45 -14.55
CA LEU A 74 15.27 11.41 -13.35
C LEU A 74 14.96 10.21 -12.45
N THR A 75 13.72 9.70 -12.49
CA THR A 75 13.28 8.57 -11.67
C THR A 75 13.46 7.21 -12.35
N LEU A 76 13.75 7.15 -13.66
CA LEU A 76 14.00 5.87 -14.35
C LEU A 76 15.13 5.04 -13.71
N PRO A 77 16.32 5.59 -13.38
CA PRO A 77 17.40 4.82 -12.76
C PRO A 77 16.97 4.26 -11.41
N ILE A 78 16.25 5.05 -10.61
CA ILE A 78 15.72 4.66 -9.30
C ILE A 78 14.71 3.51 -9.48
N ARG A 79 13.87 3.58 -10.52
CA ARG A 79 12.91 2.53 -10.85
C ARG A 79 13.59 1.23 -11.23
N TRP A 80 14.62 1.28 -12.08
CA TRP A 80 15.42 0.11 -12.45
C TRP A 80 16.15 -0.48 -11.25
N TRP A 81 16.71 0.35 -10.39
CA TRP A 81 17.38 -0.09 -9.17
C TRP A 81 16.41 -0.77 -8.19
N ALA A 82 15.18 -0.24 -8.04
CA ALA A 82 14.14 -0.88 -7.23
C ALA A 82 13.78 -2.28 -7.76
N VAL A 83 13.64 -2.43 -9.09
CA VAL A 83 13.41 -3.75 -9.71
C VAL A 83 14.58 -4.69 -9.43
N PHE A 84 15.81 -4.19 -9.58
CA PHE A 84 17.00 -4.99 -9.35
C PHE A 84 17.10 -5.48 -7.90
N LEU A 85 16.77 -4.63 -6.93
CA LEU A 85 16.73 -5.01 -5.51
C LEU A 85 15.61 -6.02 -5.20
N GLU A 86 14.47 -5.94 -5.88
CA GLU A 86 13.42 -6.98 -5.80
C GLU A 86 13.95 -8.35 -6.26
N LEU A 87 14.70 -8.38 -7.36
CA LEU A 87 15.30 -9.61 -7.89
C LEU A 87 16.36 -10.18 -6.97
N GLN A 88 17.08 -9.34 -6.21
CA GLN A 88 18.03 -9.77 -5.18
C GLN A 88 17.37 -10.17 -3.85
N GLY A 89 16.05 -10.12 -3.74
CA GLY A 89 15.35 -10.44 -2.48
C GLY A 89 15.49 -9.36 -1.39
N LYS A 90 16.11 -8.22 -1.68
CA LYS A 90 16.31 -7.11 -0.73
C LYS A 90 15.05 -6.24 -0.66
N HIS A 91 13.95 -6.84 -0.23
CA HIS A 91 12.62 -6.25 -0.31
C HIS A 91 12.47 -4.96 0.52
N ALA A 92 13.13 -4.85 1.69
CA ALA A 92 13.10 -3.64 2.51
C ALA A 92 13.78 -2.42 1.85
N GLN A 93 14.87 -2.65 1.10
CA GLN A 93 15.54 -1.57 0.37
C GLN A 93 14.71 -1.16 -0.86
N ALA A 94 14.13 -2.14 -1.56
CA ALA A 94 13.23 -1.89 -2.67
C ALA A 94 11.99 -1.06 -2.24
N THR A 95 11.40 -1.35 -1.06
CA THR A 95 10.27 -0.55 -0.54
C THR A 95 10.64 0.90 -0.31
N ASN A 96 11.83 1.19 0.20
CA ASN A 96 12.31 2.57 0.39
C ASN A 96 12.46 3.30 -0.96
N LEU A 97 12.97 2.62 -1.98
CA LEU A 97 13.04 3.21 -3.32
C LEU A 97 11.66 3.48 -3.91
N TYR A 98 10.68 2.59 -3.72
CA TYR A 98 9.31 2.86 -4.16
C TYR A 98 8.66 4.01 -3.41
N GLU A 99 8.93 4.13 -2.11
CA GLU A 99 8.47 5.24 -1.30
C GLU A 99 8.97 6.57 -1.87
N ARG A 100 10.26 6.67 -2.23
CA ARG A 100 10.83 7.80 -2.96
C ARG A 100 10.20 8.05 -4.33
N LEU A 101 9.90 7.00 -5.07
CA LEU A 101 9.22 7.14 -6.36
C LEU A 101 7.78 7.66 -6.19
N LEU A 102 7.10 7.25 -5.12
CA LEU A 102 5.76 7.74 -4.77
C LEU A 102 5.78 9.16 -4.20
N HIS A 103 6.88 9.62 -3.60
CA HIS A 103 7.05 11.06 -3.31
C HIS A 103 6.93 11.90 -4.58
N VAL A 104 7.48 11.41 -5.70
CA VAL A 104 7.44 12.13 -6.98
C VAL A 104 6.10 11.94 -7.70
N ALA A 105 5.56 10.72 -7.68
CA ALA A 105 4.33 10.36 -8.38
C ALA A 105 3.34 9.66 -7.44
N PRO A 106 2.68 10.40 -6.51
CA PRO A 106 1.89 9.82 -5.42
C PRO A 106 0.65 9.05 -5.86
N ARG A 107 0.16 9.29 -7.08
CA ARG A 107 -1.03 8.63 -7.64
C ARG A 107 -0.70 7.59 -8.72
N SER A 108 0.56 7.19 -8.84
CA SER A 108 0.96 6.19 -9.83
C SER A 108 0.50 4.79 -9.43
N ARG A 109 -0.52 4.29 -10.12
CA ARG A 109 -1.11 2.95 -9.91
C ARG A 109 -0.04 1.84 -9.98
N ALA A 110 0.84 1.93 -10.98
CA ALA A 110 1.90 0.96 -11.19
C ALA A 110 2.91 0.95 -10.04
N LEU A 111 3.26 2.11 -9.48
CA LEU A 111 4.18 2.19 -8.35
C LEU A 111 3.54 1.66 -7.06
N LEU A 112 2.27 2.02 -6.81
CA LEU A 112 1.51 1.51 -5.66
C LEU A 112 1.39 -0.02 -5.71
N MET A 113 1.05 -0.59 -6.87
CA MET A 113 0.96 -2.04 -7.04
C MET A 113 2.29 -2.74 -6.74
N ARG A 114 3.41 -2.21 -7.27
CA ARG A 114 4.74 -2.80 -7.04
C ARG A 114 5.19 -2.66 -5.60
N MET A 115 4.95 -1.50 -4.97
CA MET A 115 5.22 -1.31 -3.55
C MET A 115 4.43 -2.30 -2.68
N ALA A 116 3.12 -2.45 -2.92
CA ALA A 116 2.28 -3.38 -2.18
C ALA A 116 2.74 -4.83 -2.32
N MET A 117 3.11 -5.26 -3.53
CA MET A 117 3.67 -6.58 -3.78
C MET A 117 4.98 -6.79 -3.03
N THR A 118 5.86 -5.79 -3.01
CA THR A 118 7.16 -5.88 -2.33
C THR A 118 6.99 -5.86 -0.81
N LEU A 119 6.06 -5.08 -0.27
CA LEU A 119 5.67 -5.13 1.14
C LEU A 119 5.12 -6.51 1.53
N THR A 120 4.29 -7.10 0.67
CA THR A 120 3.76 -8.47 0.88
C THR A 120 4.90 -9.49 0.95
N ARG A 121 5.92 -9.36 0.08
CA ARG A 121 7.11 -10.23 0.10
C ARG A 121 8.02 -9.99 1.30
N SER A 122 8.09 -8.75 1.80
CA SER A 122 8.81 -8.41 3.04
C SER A 122 8.13 -8.92 4.32
N GLY A 123 6.93 -9.50 4.23
CA GLY A 123 6.14 -9.89 5.41
C GLY A 123 5.44 -8.72 6.11
N LEU A 124 5.55 -7.49 5.58
CA LEU A 124 4.88 -6.29 6.09
C LEU A 124 3.44 -6.22 5.56
N GLU A 125 2.64 -7.21 5.97
CA GLU A 125 1.29 -7.43 5.44
C GLU A 125 0.32 -6.27 5.72
N ASP A 126 0.43 -5.62 6.89
CA ASP A 126 -0.42 -4.47 7.24
C ASP A 126 -0.17 -3.28 6.30
N ALA A 127 1.10 -2.94 6.08
CA ALA A 127 1.48 -1.90 5.13
C ALA A 127 1.09 -2.27 3.69
N ALA A 128 1.15 -3.55 3.33
CA ALA A 128 0.72 -4.03 2.03
C ALA A 128 -0.79 -3.82 1.82
N LEU A 129 -1.64 -4.19 2.80
CA LEU A 129 -3.09 -3.98 2.74
C LEU A 129 -3.43 -2.52 2.49
N GLN A 130 -2.89 -1.63 3.31
CA GLN A 130 -3.14 -0.21 3.19
C GLN A 130 -2.74 0.32 1.80
N THR A 131 -1.62 -0.17 1.25
CA THR A 131 -1.18 0.22 -0.09
C THR A 131 -2.09 -0.32 -1.20
N TYR A 132 -2.64 -1.53 -1.05
CA TYR A 132 -3.66 -2.05 -1.98
C TYR A 132 -4.98 -1.27 -1.88
N GLU A 133 -5.40 -0.89 -0.67
CA GLU A 133 -6.60 -0.08 -0.45
C GLU A 133 -6.46 1.32 -1.07
N GLU A 134 -5.30 1.96 -0.91
CA GLU A 134 -4.98 3.23 -1.57
C GLU A 134 -5.02 3.10 -3.10
N LEU A 135 -4.46 2.02 -3.64
CA LEU A 135 -4.54 1.74 -5.07
C LEU A 135 -5.99 1.59 -5.55
N LEU A 136 -6.83 0.88 -4.79
CA LEU A 136 -8.24 0.69 -5.11
C LEU A 136 -9.09 1.95 -4.91
N ALA A 137 -8.65 2.90 -4.07
CA ALA A 137 -9.28 4.21 -3.98
C ALA A 137 -9.05 5.05 -5.25
N ILE A 138 -7.92 4.83 -5.94
CA ILE A 138 -7.59 5.51 -7.22
C ILE A 138 -8.20 4.75 -8.41
N ASP A 139 -8.11 3.42 -8.39
CA ASP A 139 -8.61 2.53 -9.44
C ASP A 139 -9.43 1.39 -8.83
N PRO A 140 -10.74 1.64 -8.60
CA PRO A 140 -11.62 0.69 -7.92
C PRO A 140 -11.77 -0.66 -8.61
N ASN A 141 -11.42 -0.74 -9.90
CA ASN A 141 -11.59 -1.92 -10.74
C ASN A 141 -10.25 -2.61 -11.04
N HIS A 142 -9.17 -2.25 -10.34
CA HIS A 142 -7.86 -2.85 -10.55
C HIS A 142 -7.84 -4.32 -10.09
N LEU A 143 -8.08 -5.25 -11.02
CA LEU A 143 -8.19 -6.69 -10.76
C LEU A 143 -7.02 -7.29 -9.98
N GLY A 144 -5.79 -6.91 -10.34
CA GLY A 144 -4.61 -7.40 -9.65
C GLY A 144 -4.59 -7.03 -8.16
N ALA A 145 -5.07 -5.83 -7.82
CA ALA A 145 -5.11 -5.33 -6.45
C ALA A 145 -6.27 -5.98 -5.69
N LEU A 146 -7.46 -6.07 -6.30
CA LEU A 146 -8.61 -6.80 -5.73
C LEU A 146 -8.23 -8.24 -5.38
N ARG A 147 -7.55 -8.95 -6.28
CA ARG A 147 -7.14 -10.35 -6.06
C ARG A 147 -6.12 -10.48 -4.95
N LYS A 148 -5.12 -9.58 -4.89
CA LYS A 148 -4.11 -9.59 -3.83
C LYS A 148 -4.73 -9.27 -2.47
N LEU A 149 -5.61 -8.27 -2.40
CA LEU A 149 -6.32 -7.90 -1.19
C LEU A 149 -7.21 -9.06 -0.72
N ALA A 150 -7.97 -9.68 -1.62
CA ALA A 150 -8.83 -10.82 -1.30
C ALA A 150 -8.04 -11.99 -0.69
N ARG A 151 -6.93 -12.40 -1.32
CA ARG A 151 -6.08 -13.48 -0.81
C ARG A 151 -5.47 -13.14 0.56
N LEU A 152 -5.05 -11.89 0.76
CA LEU A 152 -4.47 -11.47 2.03
C LEU A 152 -5.54 -11.40 3.15
N ALA A 153 -6.76 -10.97 2.80
CA ALA A 153 -7.91 -11.01 3.70
C ALA A 153 -8.27 -12.45 4.10
N MET A 154 -8.26 -13.41 3.16
CA MET A 154 -8.44 -14.83 3.47
C MET A 154 -7.37 -15.35 4.43
N LYS A 155 -6.09 -15.01 4.19
CA LYS A 155 -4.98 -15.43 5.05
C LYS A 155 -5.15 -14.92 6.49
N ARG A 156 -5.76 -13.76 6.66
CA ARG A 156 -6.07 -13.15 7.97
C ARG A 156 -7.39 -13.63 8.58
N GLY A 157 -8.11 -14.52 7.92
CA GLY A 157 -9.43 -15.01 8.35
C GLY A 157 -10.55 -13.97 8.21
N ASN A 158 -10.32 -12.87 7.48
CA ASN A 158 -11.35 -11.88 7.17
C ASN A 158 -12.14 -12.33 5.92
N ASP A 159 -12.88 -13.43 6.09
CA ASP A 159 -13.72 -14.05 5.06
C ASP A 159 -14.73 -13.06 4.42
N PRO A 160 -15.37 -12.13 5.17
CA PRO A 160 -16.26 -11.12 4.59
C PRO A 160 -15.57 -10.18 3.59
N GLN A 161 -14.42 -9.63 3.95
CA GLN A 161 -13.69 -8.70 3.08
C GLN A 161 -13.14 -9.42 1.85
N ALA A 162 -12.67 -10.66 2.01
CA ALA A 162 -12.24 -11.50 0.90
C ALA A 162 -13.38 -11.75 -0.10
N ARG A 163 -14.57 -12.12 0.41
CA ARG A 163 -15.77 -12.33 -0.40
C ARG A 163 -16.11 -11.10 -1.24
N GLN A 164 -16.21 -9.92 -0.63
CA GLN A 164 -16.53 -8.67 -1.34
C GLN A 164 -15.56 -8.39 -2.49
N CYS A 165 -14.26 -8.68 -2.30
CA CYS A 165 -13.27 -8.48 -3.35
C CYS A 165 -13.44 -9.48 -4.50
N PHE A 166 -13.68 -10.76 -4.20
CA PHE A 166 -13.92 -11.77 -5.24
C PHE A 166 -15.24 -11.57 -5.98
N GLU A 167 -16.30 -11.14 -5.29
CA GLU A 167 -17.57 -10.75 -5.92
C GLU A 167 -17.37 -9.60 -6.90
N ARG A 168 -16.61 -8.55 -6.52
CA ARG A 168 -16.25 -7.47 -7.44
C ARG A 168 -15.45 -7.97 -8.64
N ILE A 169 -14.53 -8.91 -8.45
CA ILE A 169 -13.79 -9.52 -9.58
C ILE A 169 -14.76 -10.26 -10.50
N LEU A 170 -15.73 -11.01 -9.98
CA LEU A 170 -16.73 -11.70 -10.81
C LEU A 170 -17.71 -10.76 -11.50
N HIS A 171 -18.03 -9.63 -10.88
CA HIS A 171 -18.82 -8.59 -11.55
C HIS A 171 -18.08 -8.00 -12.76
N LEU A 172 -16.76 -7.83 -12.67
CA LEU A 172 -15.94 -7.33 -13.78
C LEU A 172 -15.61 -8.42 -14.81
N HIS A 173 -15.35 -9.63 -14.33
CA HIS A 173 -15.00 -10.80 -15.14
C HIS A 173 -15.75 -12.04 -14.62
N PRO A 174 -16.96 -12.30 -15.13
CA PRO A 174 -17.79 -13.42 -14.67
C PRO A 174 -17.13 -14.80 -14.84
N GLY A 175 -16.20 -14.93 -15.79
CA GLY A 175 -15.44 -16.16 -16.07
C GLY A 175 -14.16 -16.32 -15.27
N ASP A 176 -13.89 -15.50 -14.25
CA ASP A 176 -12.67 -15.60 -13.46
C ASP A 176 -12.68 -16.85 -12.55
N LEU A 177 -12.06 -17.92 -13.04
CA LEU A 177 -12.02 -19.23 -12.36
C LEU A 177 -11.47 -19.13 -10.93
N GLU A 178 -10.46 -18.28 -10.72
CA GLU A 178 -9.83 -18.12 -9.41
C GLU A 178 -10.81 -17.49 -8.40
N ALA A 179 -11.54 -16.45 -8.80
CA ALA A 179 -12.53 -15.83 -7.94
C ALA A 179 -13.71 -16.77 -7.64
N GLN A 180 -14.17 -17.54 -8.63
CA GLN A 180 -15.22 -18.55 -8.42
C GLN A 180 -14.78 -19.64 -7.44
N GLN A 181 -13.57 -20.19 -7.61
CA GLN A 181 -13.02 -21.21 -6.72
C GLN A 181 -12.85 -20.66 -5.30
N SER A 182 -12.35 -19.44 -5.18
CA SER A 182 -12.09 -18.82 -3.88
C SER A 182 -13.40 -18.52 -3.11
N LEU A 183 -14.47 -18.10 -3.79
CA LEU A 183 -15.79 -17.96 -3.17
C LEU A 183 -16.38 -19.30 -2.71
N ARG A 184 -16.31 -20.34 -3.55
CA ARG A 184 -16.76 -21.69 -3.15
C ARG A 184 -16.02 -22.20 -1.91
N ASN A 185 -14.70 -21.95 -1.84
CA ASN A 185 -13.90 -22.33 -0.67
C ASN A 185 -14.33 -21.55 0.58
N LEU A 186 -14.64 -20.26 0.46
CA LEU A 186 -15.15 -19.44 1.56
C LEU A 186 -16.54 -19.90 2.03
N ASP A 187 -17.44 -20.27 1.11
CA ASP A 187 -18.75 -20.83 1.44
C ASP A 187 -18.63 -22.16 2.20
N ALA A 188 -17.78 -23.07 1.71
CA ALA A 188 -17.53 -24.37 2.33
C ALA A 188 -16.94 -24.24 3.75
N LEU A 189 -16.01 -23.30 3.97
CA LEU A 189 -15.49 -23.03 5.30
C LEU A 189 -16.55 -22.44 6.25
N GLY A 190 -17.46 -21.62 5.72
CA GLY A 190 -18.57 -21.04 6.49
C GLY A 190 -19.59 -22.07 6.97
N THR A 191 -19.92 -23.06 6.14
CA THR A 191 -20.85 -24.14 6.51
C THR A 191 -20.25 -25.09 7.54
N ILE A 192 -18.96 -25.43 7.41
CA ILE A 192 -18.23 -26.23 8.39
C ILE A 192 -18.22 -25.53 9.75
N LYS A 193 -17.82 -24.25 9.81
CA LYS A 193 -17.79 -23.49 11.09
C LYS A 193 -19.15 -23.46 11.79
N LYS A 194 -20.25 -23.29 11.04
CA LYS A 194 -21.62 -23.29 11.61
C LYS A 194 -22.07 -24.67 12.09
N GLY A 195 -21.63 -25.74 11.44
CA GLY A 195 -21.95 -27.12 11.81
C GLY A 195 -21.23 -27.63 13.06
N PHE A 196 -20.09 -27.03 13.43
CA PHE A 196 -19.35 -27.34 14.67
C PHE A 196 -19.72 -26.44 15.86
N SER A 197 -20.49 -25.38 15.64
CA SER A 197 -20.93 -24.43 16.68
C SER A 197 -22.39 -24.63 17.13
N ALA A 198 -23.01 -25.75 16.75
CA ALA A 198 -24.35 -26.18 17.14
C ALA A 198 -24.25 -27.51 17.89
#